data_AF-A0A6L3VBA1-F1
#
_entry.id   AF-A0A6L3VBA1-F1
#
_cell.length_a   1.000
_cell.length_b   1.000
_cell.length_c   1.000
_cell.angle_alpha   90.00
_cell.angle_beta   90.00
_cell.angle_gamma   90.00
#
_symmetry.space_group_name_H-M   'P 1'
#
loop_
_entity.id
_entity.type
_entity.pdbx_description
1 polymer ?
#
loop_
_entity_poly.entity_id
_entity_poly.type
_entity_poly.pdbx_seq_one_letter_code
_entity_poly.pdbx_strand_id
1 'polypeptide(L)'
;MFKKTCQLVIGFLCGLLFIEWFPAADLISLTDVFAACIIKPFHFFASAIVFIFGFLTNADVISEGIIVFTKLPVERYINMTQLLFSCLFLVSFIALSYFGFWQTLVFFCFSILYGIISIDFKQLKTNKA
;
A
#
# COMPACT_ATOMS: atom_id res chain seq x y z
N MET A 1 -8.25 -14.20 -9.86
CA MET A 1 -8.29 -12.75 -10.18
C MET A 1 -9.21 -11.97 -9.26
N PHE A 2 -10.42 -12.47 -8.97
CA PHE A 2 -11.37 -11.81 -8.06
C PHE A 2 -10.76 -11.37 -6.71
N LYS A 3 -10.00 -12.26 -6.04
CA LYS A 3 -9.28 -11.93 -4.80
C LYS A 3 -8.40 -10.68 -4.93
N LYS A 4 -7.61 -10.58 -6.01
CA LYS A 4 -6.68 -9.45 -6.24
C LYS A 4 -7.42 -8.15 -6.51
N THR A 5 -8.49 -8.22 -7.29
CA THR A 5 -9.37 -7.06 -7.52
C THR A 5 -9.99 -6.59 -6.20
N CYS A 6 -10.50 -7.50 -5.37
CA CYS A 6 -11.01 -7.16 -4.04
C CYS A 6 -9.92 -6.54 -3.16
N GLN A 7 -8.71 -7.11 -3.14
CA GLN A 7 -7.60 -6.56 -2.36
C GLN A 7 -7.24 -5.14 -2.80
N LEU A 8 -7.20 -4.87 -4.11
CA LEU A 8 -6.88 -3.56 -4.65
C LEU A 8 -7.99 -2.53 -4.33
N VAL A 9 -9.26 -2.93 -4.43
CA VAL A 9 -10.41 -2.08 -4.07
C VAL A 9 -10.42 -1.80 -2.56
N ILE A 10 -10.22 -2.83 -1.73
CA ILE A 10 -10.18 -2.69 -0.26
C ILE A 10 -8.99 -1.82 0.15
N GLY A 11 -7.80 -2.07 -0.40
CA GLY A 11 -6.60 -1.27 -0.12
C GLY A 11 -6.77 0.19 -0.52
N PHE A 12 -7.42 0.46 -1.65
CA PHE A 12 -7.77 1.81 -2.10
C PHE A 12 -8.76 2.50 -1.17
N LEU A 13 -9.86 1.83 -0.82
CA LEU A 13 -10.86 2.35 0.11
C LEU A 13 -10.24 2.63 1.48
N CYS A 14 -9.43 1.71 2.01
CA CYS A 14 -8.73 1.91 3.26
C CYS A 14 -7.80 3.13 3.19
N GLY A 15 -7.06 3.31 2.11
CA GLY A 15 -6.21 4.49 1.96
C GLY A 15 -7.01 5.80 1.87
N LEU A 16 -8.18 5.80 1.20
CA LEU A 16 -9.08 6.95 1.20
C LEU A 16 -9.63 7.27 2.60
N LEU A 17 -10.16 6.27 3.30
CA LEU A 17 -10.65 6.44 4.67
C LEU A 17 -9.55 6.90 5.62
N PHE A 18 -8.32 6.40 5.44
CA PHE A 18 -7.16 6.87 6.20
C PHE A 18 -6.91 8.36 5.95
N ILE A 19 -6.88 8.80 4.69
CA ILE A 19 -6.68 10.22 4.34
C ILE A 19 -7.77 11.09 4.95
N GLU A 20 -9.03 10.68 4.84
CA GLU A 20 -10.18 11.45 5.31
C GLU A 20 -10.27 11.52 6.85
N TRP A 21 -9.95 10.42 7.53
CA TRP A 21 -10.08 10.34 8.99
C TRP A 21 -8.84 10.79 9.75
N PHE A 22 -7.68 10.87 9.10
CA PHE A 22 -6.46 11.28 9.79
C PHE A 22 -6.56 12.75 10.24
N PRO A 23 -6.38 13.05 11.53
CA PRO A 23 -6.71 14.37 12.09
C PRO A 23 -5.76 15.51 11.70
N ALA A 24 -4.87 15.31 10.72
CA ALA A 24 -3.84 16.26 10.32
C ALA A 24 -3.66 16.35 8.78
N ALA A 25 -4.77 16.50 8.05
CA ALA A 25 -4.77 16.61 6.58
C ALA A 25 -3.81 17.69 6.04
N ASP A 26 -3.77 18.86 6.70
CA ASP A 26 -3.14 20.09 6.18
C ASP A 26 -1.99 20.65 7.04
N LEU A 27 -1.60 19.93 8.10
CA LEU A 27 -0.64 20.47 9.09
C LEU A 27 0.80 20.15 8.68
N ILE A 28 1.59 21.20 8.44
CA ILE A 28 3.01 21.11 8.02
C ILE A 28 3.93 20.82 9.21
N SER A 29 3.54 21.20 10.42
CA SER A 29 4.33 21.01 11.64
C SER A 29 4.01 19.68 12.31
N LEU A 30 5.06 18.88 12.58
CA LEU A 30 4.92 17.62 13.32
C LEU A 30 4.30 17.82 14.71
N THR A 31 4.60 18.93 15.38
CA THR A 31 4.03 19.26 16.69
C THR A 31 2.51 19.35 16.62
N ASP A 32 1.98 19.98 15.56
CA ASP A 32 0.55 20.16 15.38
C ASP A 32 -0.13 18.84 15.00
N VAL A 33 0.56 17.97 14.25
CA VAL A 33 0.10 16.60 13.96
C VAL A 33 -0.06 15.81 15.27
N PHE A 34 0.94 15.80 16.14
CA PHE A 34 0.86 15.09 17.42
C PHE A 34 -0.22 15.67 18.34
N ALA A 35 -0.33 17.00 18.39
CA ALA A 35 -1.40 17.66 19.15
C ALA A 35 -2.78 17.26 18.62
N ALA A 36 -2.98 17.26 17.29
CA ALA A 36 -4.25 16.86 16.68
C ALA A 36 -4.62 15.40 16.97
N CYS A 37 -3.64 14.49 16.97
CA CYS A 37 -3.84 13.09 17.36
C CYS A 37 -4.29 12.94 18.82
N ILE A 38 -3.76 13.78 19.72
CA ILE A 38 -4.14 13.78 21.15
C ILE A 38 -5.54 14.38 21.34
N ILE A 39 -5.86 15.45 20.61
CA ILE A 39 -7.15 16.15 20.73
C ILE A 39 -8.30 15.32 20.13
N LYS A 40 -8.06 14.58 19.04
CA LYS A 40 -9.06 13.74 18.35
C LYS A 40 -8.66 12.25 18.38
N PRO A 41 -8.63 11.60 19.56
CA PRO A 41 -8.10 10.26 19.70
C PRO A 41 -8.90 9.22 18.91
N PHE A 42 -10.23 9.34 18.86
CA PHE A 42 -11.07 8.40 18.11
C PHE A 42 -10.78 8.40 16.61
N HIS A 43 -10.62 9.58 16.00
CA HIS A 43 -10.26 9.68 14.59
C HIS A 43 -8.86 9.15 14.32
N PHE A 44 -7.90 9.44 15.21
CA PHE A 44 -6.57 8.84 15.13
C PHE A 44 -6.62 7.32 15.18
N PHE A 45 -7.28 6.71 16.17
CA PHE A 45 -7.36 5.25 16.28
C PHE A 45 -8.08 4.60 15.09
N ALA A 46 -9.20 5.18 14.64
CA ALA A 46 -9.93 4.68 13.47
C ALA A 46 -9.06 4.74 12.21
N SER A 47 -8.38 5.87 11.97
CA SER A 47 -7.47 6.04 10.84
C SER A 47 -6.29 5.07 10.91
N ALA A 48 -5.73 4.80 12.09
CA ALA A 48 -4.63 3.87 12.29
C ALA A 48 -5.04 2.41 12.03
N ILE A 49 -6.25 1.99 12.46
CA ILE A 49 -6.77 0.65 12.18
C ILE A 49 -6.93 0.46 10.68
N VAL A 50 -7.60 1.41 10.02
CA VAL A 50 -7.83 1.35 8.57
C VAL A 50 -6.52 1.43 7.79
N PHE A 51 -5.57 2.23 8.26
CA PHE A 51 -4.20 2.28 7.74
C PHE A 51 -3.54 0.90 7.79
N ILE A 52 -3.58 0.22 8.94
CA ILE A 52 -2.99 -1.11 9.10
C ILE A 52 -3.61 -2.11 8.15
N PHE A 53 -4.94 -2.20 8.12
CA PHE A 53 -5.63 -3.11 7.20
C PHE A 53 -5.32 -2.79 5.73
N GLY A 54 -5.29 -1.50 5.38
CA GLY A 54 -5.04 -1.04 4.03
C GLY A 54 -3.63 -1.41 3.53
N PHE A 55 -2.59 -1.07 4.31
CA PHE A 55 -1.23 -1.33 3.85
C PHE A 55 -0.92 -2.84 3.83
N LEU A 56 -1.44 -3.62 4.79
CA LEU A 56 -1.29 -5.08 4.80
C LEU A 56 -1.93 -5.71 3.55
N THR A 57 -3.12 -5.24 3.17
CA THR A 57 -3.82 -5.71 1.97
C THR A 57 -3.05 -5.35 0.68
N ASN A 58 -2.45 -4.16 0.63
CA ASN A 58 -1.66 -3.70 -0.51
C ASN A 58 -0.29 -4.38 -0.62
N ALA A 59 0.30 -4.77 0.50
CA ALA A 59 1.59 -5.42 0.54
C ALA A 59 1.60 -6.79 -0.15
N ASP A 60 0.50 -7.54 -0.10
CA ASP A 60 0.35 -8.79 -0.86
C ASP A 60 0.55 -8.52 -2.37
N VAL A 61 -0.08 -7.47 -2.90
CA VAL A 61 0.02 -7.09 -4.32
C VAL A 61 1.44 -6.66 -4.67
N ILE A 62 2.12 -5.94 -3.78
CA ILE A 62 3.52 -5.53 -3.94
C ILE A 62 4.45 -6.75 -3.95
N SER A 63 4.30 -7.65 -3.00
CA SER A 63 5.15 -8.84 -2.87
C SER A 63 5.12 -9.68 -4.14
N GLU A 64 3.93 -9.92 -4.70
CA GLU A 64 3.76 -10.62 -5.96
C GLU A 64 4.34 -9.85 -7.14
N GLY A 65 4.17 -8.53 -7.17
CA GLY A 65 4.75 -7.66 -8.20
C GLY A 65 6.28 -7.79 -8.23
N ILE A 66 6.92 -7.71 -7.07
CA ILE A 66 8.38 -7.86 -6.91
C ILE A 66 8.84 -9.23 -7.40
N ILE A 67 8.16 -10.32 -6.99
CA ILE A 67 8.50 -11.68 -7.43
C ILE A 67 8.49 -11.77 -8.97
N VAL A 68 7.49 -11.20 -9.63
CA VAL A 68 7.41 -11.20 -11.10
C VAL A 68 8.51 -10.36 -11.73
N PHE A 69 8.78 -9.18 -11.18
CA PHE A 69 9.87 -8.32 -11.66
C PHE A 69 11.22 -9.02 -11.55
N THR A 70 11.45 -9.82 -10.51
CA THR A 70 12.69 -10.62 -10.39
C THR A 70 12.76 -11.80 -11.36
N LYS A 71 11.63 -12.29 -11.89
CA LYS A 71 11.55 -13.39 -12.86
C LYS A 71 11.64 -12.96 -14.32
N LEU A 72 11.32 -11.70 -14.63
CA LEU A 72 11.45 -11.10 -15.97
C LEU A 72 12.78 -11.37 -16.71
N PRO A 73 13.96 -11.34 -16.06
CA PRO A 73 15.21 -11.64 -16.76
C PRO A 73 15.41 -13.13 -17.12
N VAL A 74 14.61 -14.04 -16.56
CA VAL A 74 14.74 -15.50 -16.74
C VAL A 74 13.62 -16.08 -17.60
N GLU A 75 12.38 -15.61 -17.44
CA GLU A 75 11.23 -16.06 -18.23
C GLU A 75 10.88 -15.08 -19.35
N ARG A 76 10.83 -15.58 -20.59
CA ARG A 76 10.54 -14.78 -21.80
C ARG A 76 9.06 -14.38 -21.95
N TYR A 77 8.19 -14.89 -21.08
CA TYR A 77 6.76 -14.64 -21.11
C TYR A 77 6.33 -13.79 -19.91
N ILE A 78 6.03 -12.52 -20.20
CA ILE A 78 5.46 -11.59 -19.22
C ILE A 78 3.98 -11.91 -19.08
N ASN A 79 3.55 -12.25 -17.87
CA ASN A 79 2.12 -12.38 -17.60
C ASN A 79 1.48 -10.98 -17.61
N MET A 80 0.91 -10.59 -18.76
CA MET A 80 0.32 -9.26 -19.00
C MET A 80 -0.72 -8.87 -17.94
N THR A 81 -1.43 -9.85 -17.39
CA THR A 81 -2.42 -9.62 -16.34
C THR A 81 -1.77 -9.11 -15.05
N GLN A 82 -0.59 -9.61 -14.72
CA GLN A 82 0.14 -9.21 -13.51
C GLN A 82 0.78 -7.83 -13.67
N LEU A 83 1.27 -7.52 -14.87
CA LEU A 83 1.70 -6.17 -15.25
C LEU A 83 0.55 -5.16 -15.11
N LEU A 84 -0.65 -5.53 -15.56
CA LEU A 84 -1.85 -4.70 -15.46
C LEU A 84 -2.23 -4.42 -14.01
N PHE A 85 -2.16 -5.42 -13.12
CA PHE A 85 -2.40 -5.21 -11.68
C PHE A 85 -1.34 -4.30 -11.03
N SER A 86 -0.05 -4.45 -11.38
CA SER A 86 1.00 -3.56 -10.90
C SER A 86 0.80 -2.12 -11.37
N CYS A 87 0.33 -1.93 -12.60
CA CYS A 87 -0.01 -0.61 -13.14
C CYS A 87 -1.23 -0.01 -12.41
N LEU A 88 -2.30 -0.78 -12.25
CA LEU A 88 -3.50 -0.34 -11.51
C LEU A 88 -3.16 0.01 -10.05
N PHE A 89 -2.26 -0.74 -9.43
CA PHE A 89 -1.76 -0.43 -8.10
C PHE A 89 -1.10 0.95 -8.06
N LEU A 90 -0.18 1.25 -8.99
CA LEU A 90 0.44 2.59 -9.05
C LEU A 90 -0.59 3.69 -9.33
N VAL A 91 -1.52 3.46 -10.25
CA VAL A 91 -2.61 4.40 -10.55
C VAL A 91 -3.46 4.67 -9.31
N SER A 92 -3.72 3.64 -8.49
CA SER A 92 -4.48 3.80 -7.24
C SER A 92 -3.77 4.73 -6.25
N PHE A 93 -2.45 4.62 -6.10
CA PHE A 93 -1.67 5.51 -5.25
C PHE A 93 -1.55 6.93 -5.82
N ILE A 94 -1.46 7.06 -7.14
CA ILE A 94 -1.50 8.37 -7.80
C ILE A 94 -2.86 9.04 -7.57
N ALA A 95 -3.96 8.29 -7.65
CA ALA A 95 -5.29 8.82 -7.35
C ALA A 95 -5.43 9.25 -5.88
N LEU A 96 -4.89 8.48 -4.93
CA LEU A 96 -4.87 8.84 -3.51
C LEU A 96 -4.05 10.12 -3.22
N SER A 97 -2.95 10.32 -3.94
CA SER A 97 -2.07 11.47 -3.69
C SER A 97 -2.71 12.81 -4.03
N TYR A 98 -3.74 12.82 -4.89
CA TYR A 98 -4.57 14.01 -5.13
C TYR A 98 -5.42 14.42 -3.92
N PHE A 99 -5.77 13.48 -3.04
CA PHE A 99 -6.57 13.77 -1.83
C PHE A 99 -5.70 14.10 -0.62
N GLY A 100 -4.52 13.47 -0.50
CA GLY A 100 -3.62 13.70 0.62
C GLY A 100 -2.22 13.19 0.31
N PHE A 101 -1.34 14.07 -0.14
CA PHE A 101 0.01 13.69 -0.57
C PHE A 101 0.83 13.05 0.55
N TRP A 102 0.87 13.68 1.73
CA TRP A 102 1.68 13.20 2.86
C TRP A 102 1.19 11.86 3.42
N GLN A 103 -0.12 11.73 3.58
CA GLN A 103 -0.77 10.52 4.06
C GLN A 103 -0.54 9.37 3.07
N THR A 104 -0.70 9.64 1.78
CA THR A 104 -0.47 8.64 0.72
C THR A 104 0.99 8.20 0.68
N LEU A 105 1.94 9.13 0.84
CA LEU A 105 3.37 8.81 0.89
C LEU A 105 3.69 7.86 2.04
N VAL A 106 3.19 8.16 3.25
CA VAL A 106 3.37 7.27 4.41
C VAL A 106 2.73 5.91 4.14
N PHE A 107 1.48 5.88 3.67
CA PHE A 107 0.76 4.63 3.35
C PHE A 107 1.48 3.78 2.30
N PHE A 108 2.05 4.42 1.27
CA PHE A 108 2.84 3.77 0.23
C PHE A 108 4.14 3.19 0.77
N CYS A 109 4.88 3.96 1.58
CA CYS A 109 6.12 3.51 2.19
C CYS A 109 5.89 2.27 3.07
N PHE A 110 4.87 2.27 3.92
CA PHE A 110 4.55 1.10 4.75
C PHE A 110 4.10 -0.10 3.93
N SER A 111 3.31 0.13 2.87
CA SER A 111 2.89 -0.95 1.95
C SER A 111 4.11 -1.59 1.27
N ILE A 112 5.08 -0.81 0.81
CA ILE A 112 6.33 -1.32 0.20
C ILE A 112 7.19 -2.05 1.22
N LEU A 113 7.45 -1.44 2.37
CA LEU A 113 8.31 -2.04 3.40
C LEU A 113 7.75 -3.38 3.83
N TYR A 114 6.45 -3.44 4.16
CA TYR A 114 5.82 -4.69 4.55
C TYR A 114 5.73 -5.68 3.38
N GLY A 115 5.45 -5.22 2.16
CA GLY A 115 5.42 -6.05 0.96
C GLY A 115 6.77 -6.69 0.62
N ILE A 116 7.88 -6.06 0.98
CA ILE A 116 9.23 -6.67 0.86
C ILE A 116 9.46 -7.66 2.01
N ILE A 117 9.11 -7.29 3.24
CA ILE A 117 9.31 -8.12 4.44
C ILE A 117 8.48 -9.41 4.37
N SER A 118 7.29 -9.36 3.77
CA SER A 118 6.40 -10.52 3.64
C SER A 118 6.87 -11.54 2.60
N ILE A 119 7.86 -11.22 1.77
CA ILE A 119 8.42 -12.15 0.79
C ILE A 119 9.23 -13.23 1.52
N ASP A 120 8.77 -14.47 1.42
CA ASP A 120 9.54 -15.62 1.92
C ASP A 120 10.76 -15.86 1.02
N PHE A 121 11.96 -15.72 1.59
CA PHE A 121 13.23 -15.98 0.90
C PHE A 121 13.33 -17.40 0.32
N LYS A 122 12.59 -18.39 0.84
CA LYS A 122 12.53 -19.72 0.23
C LYS A 122 11.92 -19.70 -1.17
N GLN A 123 10.89 -18.87 -1.40
CA GLN A 123 10.25 -18.72 -2.71
C GLN A 123 11.18 -18.04 -3.73
N LEU A 124 12.07 -17.15 -3.26
CA LEU A 124 13.13 -16.55 -4.07
C LEU A 124 14.24 -17.55 -4.42
N LYS A 125 14.55 -18.50 -3.53
CA LYS A 125 15.65 -19.47 -3.69
C LYS A 125 15.27 -20.70 -4.52
N THR A 126 14.04 -21.21 -4.43
CA THR A 126 13.58 -22.36 -5.24
C THR A 126 13.37 -22.01 -6.72
N ASN A 127 13.24 -20.73 -7.07
CA ASN A 127 13.06 -20.27 -8.46
C ASN A 127 14.38 -19.85 -9.16
N LYS A 128 15.53 -20.02 -8.50
CA LYS A 128 16.87 -19.79 -9.06
C LYS A 128 17.63 -21.08 -9.41
N ALA A 129 17.07 -22.24 -9.06
CA ALA A 129 17.66 -23.56 -9.32
C ALA A 129 17.11 -24.15 -10.62
#